data_AF-A0A143XBB8-F1
#
_entry.id   AF-A0A143XBB8-F1
#
_cell.length_a   1.000
_cell.length_b   1.000
_cell.length_c   1.000
_cell.angle_alpha   90.00
_cell.angle_beta   90.00
_cell.angle_gamma   90.00
#
_symmetry.space_group_name_H-M   'P 1'
#
loop_
_entity.id
_entity.type
_entity.pdbx_description
1 polymer ?
#
loop_
_entity_poly.entity_id
_entity_poly.type
_entity_poly.pdbx_seq_one_letter_code
_entity_poly.pdbx_strand_id
1 'polypeptide(L)'
;MRRIVFDAVLLAAYALVAVPALTGIGAHEWLGVAVVAALLAHCARRGAAPARGAAAAGRAVLNGLIVVALAACAVSGAMVSGAVLPALGLYARGYFFWDPLHAASAKVLLALLLVHLALNVGAVVRAVRARRRGRP
;
A
#
# COMPACT_ATOMS: atom_id res chain seq x y z
N MET A 1 -19.67 7.13 2.80
CA MET A 1 -19.13 6.99 1.43
C MET A 1 -17.67 7.40 1.35
N ARG A 2 -17.32 8.65 1.68
CA ARG A 2 -16.00 9.26 1.38
C ARG A 2 -14.76 8.43 1.80
N ARG A 3 -14.76 7.84 3.00
CA ARG A 3 -13.63 7.00 3.46
C ARG A 3 -13.51 5.66 2.71
N ILE A 4 -14.63 4.96 2.48
CA ILE A 4 -14.63 3.69 1.74
C ILE A 4 -14.24 3.91 0.27
N VAL A 5 -14.75 4.99 -0.32
CA VAL A 5 -14.40 5.38 -1.70
C VAL A 5 -12.90 5.72 -1.78
N PHE A 6 -12.38 6.49 -0.82
CA PHE A 6 -10.95 6.78 -0.75
C PHE A 6 -10.11 5.50 -0.65
N ASP A 7 -10.45 4.60 0.28
CA ASP A 7 -9.74 3.32 0.44
C ASP A 7 -9.79 2.46 -0.83
N ALA A 8 -10.94 2.44 -1.52
CA ALA A 8 -11.12 1.71 -2.78
C ALA A 8 -10.31 2.33 -3.94
N VAL A 9 -10.32 3.66 -4.07
CA VAL A 9 -9.54 4.38 -5.08
C VAL A 9 -8.04 4.17 -4.83
N LEU A 10 -7.60 4.25 -3.57
CA LEU A 10 -6.21 4.03 -3.20
C LEU A 10 -5.76 2.60 -3.49
N LEU A 11 -6.61 1.61 -3.20
CA LEU A 11 -6.35 0.22 -3.55
C LEU A 11 -6.27 0.01 -5.07
N ALA A 12 -7.17 0.61 -5.84
CA ALA A 12 -7.16 0.52 -7.30
C ALA A 12 -5.90 1.18 -7.90
N ALA A 13 -5.52 2.36 -7.39
CA ALA A 13 -4.30 3.05 -7.79
C ALA A 13 -3.05 2.21 -7.47
N TYR A 14 -2.99 1.61 -6.27
CA TYR A 14 -1.93 0.66 -5.92
C TYR A 14 -1.89 -0.54 -6.86
N ALA A 15 -3.04 -1.17 -7.15
CA ALA A 15 -3.10 -2.33 -8.03
C ALA A 15 -2.62 -2.02 -9.46
N LEU A 16 -2.97 -0.83 -9.97
CA LEU A 16 -2.49 -0.35 -11.26
C LEU A 16 -0.96 -0.20 -11.28
N VAL A 17 -0.41 0.46 -10.25
CA VAL A 17 1.04 0.67 -10.13
C VAL A 17 1.79 -0.64 -9.90
N ALA A 18 1.21 -1.59 -9.17
CA ALA A 18 1.82 -2.88 -8.88
C ALA A 18 2.07 -3.76 -10.12
N VAL A 19 1.58 -3.34 -11.30
CA VAL A 19 1.79 -4.04 -12.57
C VAL A 19 2.49 -3.09 -13.56
N PRO A 20 3.84 -3.01 -13.55
CA PRO A 20 4.59 -2.13 -14.44
C PRO A 20 4.32 -2.37 -15.94
N ALA A 21 3.88 -3.57 -16.31
CA ALA A 21 3.50 -3.90 -17.69
C ALA A 21 2.27 -3.12 -18.19
N LEU A 22 1.43 -2.60 -17.28
CA LEU A 22 0.26 -1.79 -17.64
C LEU A 22 0.56 -0.29 -17.68
N THR A 23 1.56 0.18 -16.94
CA THR A 23 1.88 1.61 -16.80
C THR A 23 3.13 2.03 -17.57
N GLY A 24 4.06 1.10 -17.82
CA GLY A 24 5.43 1.41 -18.24
C GLY A 24 6.30 1.85 -17.06
N ILE A 25 7.62 1.68 -17.18
CA ILE A 25 8.57 1.88 -16.07
C ILE A 25 8.55 3.32 -15.54
N GLY A 26 8.65 4.32 -16.41
CA GLY A 26 8.66 5.72 -15.97
C GLY A 26 7.39 6.14 -15.22
N ALA A 27 6.22 5.73 -15.70
CA ALA A 27 4.96 6.03 -15.02
C ALA A 27 4.79 5.20 -13.74
N HIS A 28 5.23 3.94 -13.72
CA HIS A 28 5.28 3.12 -12.51
C HIS A 28 6.03 3.83 -11.38
N GLU A 29 7.19 4.44 -11.67
CA GLU A 29 7.97 5.14 -10.67
C GLU A 29 7.26 6.40 -10.15
N TRP A 30 6.81 7.29 -11.04
CA TRP A 30 6.15 8.54 -10.63
C TRP A 30 4.81 8.32 -9.92
N LEU A 31 3.97 7.43 -10.47
CA LEU A 31 2.72 7.04 -9.82
C LEU A 31 2.98 6.30 -8.52
N GLY A 32 4.05 5.49 -8.46
CA GLY A 32 4.51 4.80 -7.26
C GLY A 32 4.82 5.75 -6.12
N VAL A 33 5.52 6.85 -6.38
CA VAL A 33 5.77 7.90 -5.36
C VAL A 33 4.46 8.46 -4.82
N ALA A 34 3.53 8.82 -5.71
CA ALA A 34 2.23 9.38 -5.30
C ALA A 34 1.41 8.37 -4.47
N VAL A 35 1.35 7.10 -4.90
CA VAL A 35 0.65 6.03 -4.20
C VAL A 35 1.30 5.74 -2.84
N VAL A 36 2.62 5.67 -2.75
CA VAL A 36 3.34 5.47 -1.48
C VAL A 36 3.03 6.61 -0.52
N ALA A 37 3.09 7.87 -0.97
CA ALA A 37 2.76 9.03 -0.14
C ALA A 37 1.31 8.95 0.39
N ALA A 38 0.35 8.58 -0.47
CA ALA A 38 -1.04 8.40 -0.08
C ALA A 38 -1.24 7.24 0.92
N LEU A 39 -0.53 6.13 0.75
CA LEU A 39 -0.55 4.99 1.68
C LEU A 39 0.05 5.35 3.04
N LEU A 40 1.16 6.09 3.08
CA LEU A 40 1.75 6.58 4.33
C LEU A 40 0.78 7.53 5.06
N ALA A 41 0.14 8.45 4.33
CA ALA A 41 -0.88 9.34 4.88
C ALA A 41 -2.11 8.56 5.40
N HIS A 42 -2.50 7.48 4.73
CA HIS A 42 -3.56 6.58 5.19
C HIS A 42 -3.18 5.86 6.50
N CYS A 43 -1.96 5.32 6.57
CA CYS A 43 -1.43 4.68 7.77
C CYS A 43 -1.37 5.65 8.96
N ALA A 44 -0.84 6.86 8.75
CA ALA A 44 -0.75 7.89 9.79
C ALA A 44 -2.12 8.28 10.36
N ARG A 45 -3.15 8.36 9.50
CA ARG A 45 -4.52 8.69 9.91
C ARG A 45 -5.26 7.58 10.64
N ARG A 46 -4.88 6.31 10.46
CA ARG A 46 -5.55 5.18 11.11
C ARG A 46 -5.10 4.99 12.56
N GLY A 47 -3.90 5.43 12.92
CA GLY A 47 -3.33 5.28 14.26
C GLY A 47 -3.15 3.82 14.70
N ALA A 48 -2.39 3.59 15.77
CA ALA A 48 -2.34 2.29 16.42
C ALA A 48 -3.47 2.21 17.46
N ALA A 49 -4.58 1.56 17.12
CA ALA A 49 -5.59 1.25 18.13
C ALA A 49 -5.04 0.17 19.08
N PRO A 50 -5.22 0.30 20.41
CA PRO A 50 -4.77 -0.72 21.35
C PRO A 50 -5.46 -2.04 21.05
N ALA A 51 -4.66 -3.07 20.75
CA ALA A 51 -5.15 -4.41 20.45
C ALA A 51 -5.58 -5.11 21.75
N ARG A 52 -6.84 -5.55 21.84
CA ARG A 52 -7.33 -6.38 22.94
C ARG A 52 -7.83 -7.72 22.38
N GLY A 53 -7.28 -8.82 22.87
CA GLY A 53 -7.58 -10.18 22.40
C GLY A 53 -6.83 -10.62 21.14
N ALA A 54 -6.76 -11.93 20.91
CA ALA A 54 -5.93 -12.55 19.88
C ALA A 54 -6.23 -12.06 18.45
N ALA A 55 -7.51 -11.89 18.10
CA ALA A 55 -7.91 -11.42 16.78
C ALA A 55 -7.50 -9.95 16.53
N ALA A 56 -7.55 -9.10 17.56
CA ALA A 56 -7.09 -7.72 17.44
C ALA A 56 -5.56 -7.64 17.35
N ALA A 57 -4.85 -8.48 18.11
CA ALA A 57 -3.40 -8.60 18.04
C ALA A 57 -2.95 -9.05 16.64
N GLY A 58 -3.59 -10.08 16.07
CA GLY A 58 -3.31 -10.53 14.70
C GLY A 58 -3.51 -9.44 13.64
N ARG A 59 -4.56 -8.61 13.78
CA ARG A 59 -4.78 -7.45 12.90
C ARG A 59 -3.72 -6.37 13.08
N ALA A 60 -3.27 -6.12 14.31
CA ALA A 60 -2.19 -5.17 14.58
C ALA A 60 -0.87 -5.65 13.96
N VAL A 61 -0.53 -6.93 14.11
CA VAL A 61 0.64 -7.55 13.48
C VAL A 61 0.57 -7.44 11.95
N LEU A 62 -0.56 -7.83 11.34
CA LEU A 62 -0.75 -7.69 9.89
C LEU A 62 -0.54 -6.26 9.41
N ASN A 63 -1.13 -5.27 10.10
CA ASN A 63 -0.97 -3.87 9.74
C ASN A 63 0.49 -3.40 9.90
N GLY A 64 1.18 -3.84 10.96
CA GLY A 64 2.61 -3.56 11.16
C GLY A 64 3.47 -4.14 10.04
N LEU A 65 3.22 -5.39 9.65
CA LEU A 65 3.91 -6.04 8.53
C LEU A 65 3.67 -5.31 7.21
N ILE A 66 2.44 -4.82 6.96
CA ILE A 66 2.13 -4.01 5.77
C ILE A 66 2.95 -2.73 5.76
N VAL A 67 3.05 -2.02 6.89
CA VAL A 67 3.84 -0.79 6.99
C VAL A 67 5.33 -1.07 6.74
N VAL A 68 5.87 -2.14 7.31
CA VAL A 68 7.27 -2.54 7.09
C VAL A 68 7.51 -2.92 5.62
N ALA A 69 6.64 -3.72 5.03
CA ALA A 69 6.75 -4.12 3.63
C ALA A 69 6.62 -2.92 2.68
N LEU A 70 5.71 -1.98 2.99
CA LEU A 70 5.55 -0.73 2.25
C LEU A 70 6.82 0.13 2.32
N ALA A 71 7.39 0.30 3.51
CA ALA A 71 8.63 1.06 3.69
C ALA A 71 9.80 0.41 2.93
N ALA A 72 9.96 -0.92 3.05
CA ALA A 72 10.98 -1.66 2.30
C ALA A 72 10.81 -1.50 0.79
N CYS A 73 9.58 -1.63 0.27
CA CYS A 73 9.26 -1.48 -1.15
C CYS A 73 9.52 -0.05 -1.65
N ALA A 74 9.11 0.96 -0.88
CA ALA A 74 9.31 2.37 -1.23
C ALA A 74 10.80 2.75 -1.26
N VAL A 75 11.56 2.37 -0.24
CA VAL A 75 12.99 2.68 -0.15
C VAL A 75 13.75 1.95 -1.26
N SER A 76 13.55 0.64 -1.40
CA SER A 76 14.21 -0.12 -2.46
C SER A 76 13.82 0.33 -3.87
N GLY A 77 12.55 0.70 -4.08
CA GLY A 77 12.05 1.25 -5.34
C GLY A 77 12.72 2.58 -5.70
N ALA A 78 12.89 3.47 -4.71
CA ALA A 78 13.67 4.69 -4.90
C ALA A 78 15.12 4.38 -5.28
N MET A 79 15.75 3.38 -4.64
CA MET A 79 17.15 3.03 -4.91
C MET A 79 17.39 2.33 -6.26
N VAL A 80 16.35 1.79 -6.92
CA VAL A 80 16.43 1.25 -8.29
C VAL A 80 15.85 2.18 -9.35
N SER A 81 15.33 3.35 -8.95
CA SER A 81 14.64 4.29 -9.83
C SER A 81 15.55 4.79 -10.96
N GLY A 82 15.07 4.64 -12.20
CA GLY A 82 15.72 5.14 -13.40
C GLY A 82 15.13 6.44 -13.96
N ALA A 83 13.96 6.87 -13.44
CA ALA A 83 13.29 8.10 -13.86
C ALA A 83 13.21 9.13 -12.73
N VAL A 84 12.67 8.77 -11.56
CA VAL A 84 12.42 9.72 -10.45
C VAL A 84 13.73 10.22 -9.83
N LEU A 85 14.62 9.34 -9.39
CA LEU A 85 15.89 9.76 -8.76
C LEU A 85 16.77 10.58 -9.74
N PRO A 86 16.98 10.12 -10.99
CA PRO A 86 17.76 10.88 -11.96
C PRO A 86 17.13 12.24 -12.32
N ALA A 87 15.80 12.35 -12.35
CA ALA A 87 15.13 13.65 -12.55
C ALA A 87 15.41 14.66 -11.43
N LEU A 88 15.84 14.20 -10.25
CA LEU A 88 16.29 15.02 -9.13
C LEU A 88 17.82 15.23 -9.11
N GLY A 89 18.54 14.75 -10.13
CA GLY A 89 20.00 14.79 -10.18
C GLY A 89 20.68 13.81 -9.21
N LEU A 90 19.94 12.82 -8.69
CA LEU A 90 20.42 11.84 -7.71
C LEU A 90 20.66 10.48 -8.37
N TYR A 91 21.64 9.74 -7.84
CA TYR A 91 21.97 8.40 -8.30
C TYR A 91 22.23 7.47 -7.12
N ALA A 92 21.64 6.28 -7.17
CA ALA A 92 21.84 5.23 -6.18
C ALA A 92 22.75 4.13 -6.73
N ARG A 93 23.57 3.56 -5.85
CA ARG A 93 24.41 2.39 -6.15
C ARG A 93 23.80 1.13 -5.53
N GLY A 94 24.24 -0.03 -6.01
CA GLY A 94 23.83 -1.32 -5.44
C GLY A 94 22.56 -1.90 -6.05
N TYR A 95 22.32 -1.68 -7.35
CA TYR A 95 21.17 -2.23 -8.08
C TYR A 95 20.94 -3.73 -7.79
N PHE A 96 22.00 -4.54 -7.77
CA PHE A 96 21.92 -5.98 -7.49
C PHE A 96 21.40 -6.35 -6.09
N PHE A 97 21.43 -5.41 -5.15
CA PHE A 97 20.81 -5.59 -3.84
C PHE A 97 19.39 -5.02 -3.82
N TRP A 98 19.22 -3.80 -4.33
CA TRP A 98 17.95 -3.07 -4.25
C TRP A 98 16.87 -3.66 -5.15
N ASP A 99 17.21 -4.19 -6.32
CA ASP A 99 16.25 -4.74 -7.27
C ASP A 99 15.59 -6.04 -6.75
N PRO A 100 16.35 -7.05 -6.27
CA PRO A 100 15.72 -8.20 -5.63
C PRO A 100 14.92 -7.83 -4.37
N LEU A 101 15.41 -6.86 -3.57
CA LEU A 101 14.71 -6.40 -2.38
C LEU A 101 13.37 -5.72 -2.74
N HIS A 102 13.36 -4.87 -3.76
CA HIS A 102 12.15 -4.23 -4.27
C HIS A 102 11.17 -5.27 -4.80
N ALA A 103 11.64 -6.18 -5.66
CA ALA A 103 10.81 -7.23 -6.22
C ALA A 103 10.22 -8.17 -5.15
N ALA A 104 10.98 -8.49 -4.09
CA ALA A 104 10.52 -9.34 -2.99
C ALA A 104 9.52 -8.59 -2.10
N SER A 105 9.86 -7.38 -1.66
CA SER A 105 9.01 -6.57 -0.79
C SER A 105 7.70 -6.17 -1.47
N ALA A 106 7.70 -5.89 -2.78
CA ALA A 106 6.47 -5.64 -3.55
C ALA A 106 5.50 -6.85 -3.54
N LYS A 107 6.02 -8.07 -3.73
CA LYS A 107 5.21 -9.31 -3.67
C LYS A 107 4.65 -9.57 -2.27
N VAL A 108 5.49 -9.37 -1.25
CA VAL A 108 5.07 -9.51 0.16
C VAL A 108 3.99 -8.47 0.49
N LEU A 109 4.19 -7.21 0.10
CA LEU A 109 3.21 -6.14 0.30
C LEU A 109 1.88 -6.49 -0.37
N LEU A 110 1.91 -6.95 -1.62
CA LEU A 110 0.71 -7.36 -2.34
C LEU A 110 -0.03 -8.48 -1.59
N ALA A 111 0.69 -9.53 -1.18
CA ALA A 111 0.10 -10.65 -0.44
C ALA A 111 -0.55 -10.19 0.88
N LEU A 112 0.14 -9.34 1.65
CA LEU A 112 -0.38 -8.81 2.91
C LEU A 112 -1.60 -7.91 2.70
N LEU A 113 -1.63 -7.10 1.63
CA LEU A 113 -2.79 -6.27 1.28
C LEU A 113 -3.99 -7.12 0.86
N LEU A 114 -3.80 -8.23 0.15
CA LEU A 114 -4.87 -9.18 -0.17
C LEU A 114 -5.46 -9.81 1.09
N VAL A 115 -4.61 -10.24 2.03
CA VAL A 115 -5.05 -10.76 3.34
C VAL A 115 -5.81 -9.67 4.11
N HIS A 116 -5.29 -8.44 4.14
CA HIS A 116 -5.96 -7.31 4.78
C HIS A 116 -7.34 -7.05 4.16
N LEU A 117 -7.46 -7.08 2.84
CA LEU A 117 -8.74 -6.90 2.15
C LEU A 117 -9.72 -8.01 2.51
N ALA A 118 -9.30 -9.27 2.43
CA ALA A 118 -10.13 -10.44 2.74
C ALA A 118 -10.68 -10.39 4.18
N LEU A 119 -9.86 -9.99 5.16
CA LEU A 119 -10.26 -9.88 6.56
C LEU A 119 -11.20 -8.69 6.86
N ASN A 120 -11.33 -7.74 5.92
CA ASN A 120 -12.11 -6.52 6.10
C ASN A 120 -13.34 -6.41 5.18
N VAL A 121 -13.45 -7.24 4.13
CA VAL A 121 -14.56 -7.18 3.17
C VAL A 121 -15.94 -7.30 3.84
N GLY A 122 -16.09 -8.20 4.80
CA GLY A 122 -17.35 -8.38 5.54
C GLY A 122 -17.74 -7.15 6.35
N ALA A 123 -16.76 -6.45 6.95
CA ALA A 123 -17.00 -5.21 7.69
C ALA A 123 -17.43 -4.08 6.74
N VAL A 124 -16.80 -3.98 5.57
CA VAL A 124 -17.17 -3.01 4.52
C VAL A 124 -18.61 -3.26 4.03
N VAL A 125 -18.95 -4.51 3.72
CA VAL A 125 -20.31 -4.88 3.27
C VAL A 125 -21.36 -4.54 4.33
N ARG A 126 -21.10 -4.87 5.59
CA ARG A 126 -22.00 -4.51 6.71
C ARG A 126 -22.16 -3.00 6.84
N ALA A 127 -21.07 -2.23 6.78
CA ALA A 127 -21.11 -0.78 6.88
C ALA A 127 -21.91 -0.13 5.73
N VAL A 128 -21.75 -0.64 4.50
CA VAL A 128 -22.52 -0.19 3.33
C VAL A 128 -24.01 -0.52 3.49
N ARG A 129 -24.34 -1.75 3.92
CA ARG A 129 -25.75 -2.19 4.12
C ARG A 129 -26.44 -1.41 5.25
N ALA A 130 -25.78 -1.24 6.39
CA ALA A 130 -26.35 -0.50 7.53
C ALA A 130 -26.67 0.96 7.16
N ARG A 131 -25.81 1.61 6.38
CA ARG A 131 -26.04 2.98 5.88
C ARG A 131 -27.14 3.10 4.83
N ARG A 132 -27.39 2.05 4.02
CA ARG A 132 -28.52 2.01 3.08
C ARG A 132 -29.87 1.87 3.80
N ARG A 133 -29.90 1.21 4.96
CA ARG A 133 -31.10 1.04 5.79
C ARG A 133 -31.42 2.24 6.67
N GLY A 134 -30.42 3.07 6.99
CA GLY A 134 -30.57 4.27 7.83
C GLY A 134 -30.69 5.59 7.06
N ARG A 135 -31.20 5.57 5.83
CA ARG A 135 -31.56 6.79 5.08
C ARG A 135 -33.08 7.01 5.24
N PRO A 136 -33.57 8.15 5.75
CA PRO A 136 -34.88 8.63 5.34
C PRO A 136 -34.89 8.91 3.82
#